data_AF-A0A662PUU2-F1
#
_entry.id   AF-A0A662PUU2-F1
#
_cell.length_a   1.000
_cell.length_b   1.000
_cell.length_c   1.000
_cell.angle_alpha   90.00
_cell.angle_beta   90.00
_cell.angle_gamma   90.00
#
_symmetry.space_group_name_H-M   'P 1'
#
loop_
_entity.id
_entity.type
_entity.pdbx_description
1 polymer ?
#
loop_
_entity_poly.entity_id
_entity_poly.type
_entity_poly.pdbx_seq_one_letter_code
_entity_poly.pdbx_strand_id
1 'polypeptide(L)'
;MAPPLTADELKRFETLVSASQEIRKLAEGLNETYLLKSPQNRLIILWAITEAIFNDEPEPLLSKDEVESILDFAAKLPTLRGSKRLEELRRALSDPNRLPSKSRNRRISENVAKELNLDAEDVYRNIQKTSSVVAKYRHRFEAEVEEARSAERFLRPLLEKYLEKRLAPSSSKN
;
A
#
# COMPACT_ATOMS: atom_id res chain seq x y z
N MET A 1 -32.58 -12.17 -22.60
CA MET A 1 -32.72 -11.39 -21.35
C MET A 1 -31.91 -12.10 -20.28
N ALA A 2 -31.05 -11.39 -19.56
CA ALA A 2 -30.45 -11.96 -18.35
C ALA A 2 -31.58 -12.19 -17.32
N PRO A 3 -31.55 -13.29 -16.56
CA PRO A 3 -32.53 -13.51 -15.50
C PRO A 3 -32.45 -12.38 -14.45
N PRO A 4 -33.57 -12.05 -13.79
CA PRO A 4 -33.54 -11.11 -12.67
C PRO A 4 -32.64 -11.65 -11.55
N LEU A 5 -31.98 -10.72 -10.84
CA LEU A 5 -31.16 -11.07 -9.68
C LEU A 5 -32.01 -11.78 -8.62
N THR A 6 -31.43 -12.81 -8.02
CA THR A 6 -31.99 -13.44 -6.82
C THR A 6 -31.97 -12.45 -5.65
N ALA A 7 -32.81 -12.69 -4.63
CA ALA A 7 -32.86 -11.85 -3.43
C ALA A 7 -31.48 -11.73 -2.74
N ASP A 8 -30.70 -12.82 -2.74
CA ASP A 8 -29.35 -12.83 -2.17
C ASP A 8 -28.36 -12.01 -2.98
N GLU A 9 -28.43 -12.07 -4.31
CA GLU A 9 -27.61 -11.24 -5.19
C GLU A 9 -27.95 -9.76 -5.06
N LEU A 10 -29.25 -9.43 -4.96
CA LEU A 10 -29.71 -8.06 -4.74
C LEU A 10 -29.16 -7.51 -3.41
N LYS A 11 -29.26 -8.29 -2.32
CA LYS A 11 -28.72 -7.89 -1.01
C LYS A 11 -27.21 -7.68 -1.03
N ARG A 12 -26.45 -8.55 -1.72
CA ARG A 12 -25.00 -8.37 -1.90
C ARG A 12 -24.68 -7.11 -2.69
N PHE A 13 -25.45 -6.83 -3.74
CA PHE A 13 -25.32 -5.63 -4.54
C PHE A 13 -25.59 -4.37 -3.71
N GLU A 14 -26.69 -4.33 -2.96
CA GLU A 14 -27.03 -3.23 -2.05
C GLU A 14 -25.93 -2.99 -1.01
N THR A 15 -25.35 -4.07 -0.46
CA THR A 15 -24.23 -4.00 0.49
C THR A 15 -23.01 -3.34 -0.13
N LEU A 16 -22.65 -3.72 -1.36
CA LEU A 16 -21.51 -3.14 -2.08
C LEU A 16 -21.76 -1.66 -2.46
N VAL A 17 -22.95 -1.33 -2.96
CA VAL A 17 -23.30 0.04 -3.36
C VAL A 17 -23.30 0.99 -2.16
N SER A 18 -23.71 0.48 -0.99
CA SER A 18 -23.72 1.23 0.27
C SER A 18 -22.37 1.27 0.99
N ALA A 19 -21.36 0.53 0.51
CA ALA A 19 -20.03 0.52 1.10
C ALA A 19 -19.28 1.85 0.89
N SER A 20 -18.21 2.06 1.66
CA SER A 20 -17.38 3.25 1.51
C SER A 20 -16.76 3.34 0.11
N GLN A 21 -16.40 4.55 -0.32
CA GLN A 21 -15.76 4.76 -1.62
C GLN A 21 -14.46 3.95 -1.77
N GLU A 22 -13.69 3.79 -0.69
CA GLU A 22 -12.48 2.97 -0.67
C GLU A 22 -12.78 1.50 -0.99
N ILE A 23 -13.81 0.93 -0.36
CA ILE A 23 -14.21 -0.46 -0.57
C ILE A 23 -14.76 -0.70 -1.98
N ARG A 24 -15.50 0.27 -2.52
CA ARG A 24 -15.96 0.20 -3.92
C ARG A 24 -14.79 0.24 -4.91
N LYS A 25 -13.82 1.13 -4.71
CA LYS A 25 -12.60 1.19 -5.54
C LYS A 25 -11.76 -0.09 -5.46
N LEU A 26 -11.66 -0.70 -4.29
CA LEU A 26 -11.03 -2.01 -4.11
C LEU A 26 -11.75 -3.08 -4.94
N ALA A 27 -13.08 -3.17 -4.85
CA ALA A 27 -13.87 -4.15 -5.60
C ALA A 27 -13.76 -3.93 -7.11
N GLU A 28 -13.84 -2.68 -7.57
CA GLU A 28 -13.64 -2.30 -8.98
C GLU A 28 -12.25 -2.71 -9.47
N GLY A 29 -11.19 -2.36 -8.74
CA GLY A 29 -9.83 -2.70 -9.13
C GLY A 29 -9.55 -4.21 -9.12
N LEU A 30 -10.14 -4.96 -8.19
CA LEU A 30 -10.11 -6.43 -8.22
C LEU A 30 -10.84 -6.96 -9.47
N ASN A 31 -12.00 -6.40 -9.82
CA ASN A 31 -12.73 -6.78 -11.03
C ASN A 31 -11.94 -6.45 -12.31
N GLU A 32 -11.29 -5.28 -12.38
CA GLU A 32 -10.42 -4.91 -13.51
C GLU A 32 -9.30 -5.93 -13.72
N THR A 33 -8.73 -6.47 -12.65
CA THR A 33 -7.67 -7.48 -12.79
C THR A 33 -8.16 -8.74 -13.50
N TYR A 34 -9.43 -9.15 -13.36
CA TYR A 34 -9.99 -10.29 -14.10
C TYR A 34 -10.04 -10.05 -15.62
N LEU A 35 -10.19 -8.78 -16.05
CA LEU A 35 -10.27 -8.42 -17.48
C LEU A 35 -8.89 -8.38 -18.15
N LEU A 36 -7.82 -8.31 -17.37
CA LEU A 36 -6.45 -8.18 -17.87
C LEU A 36 -5.78 -9.53 -18.14
N LYS A 37 -5.19 -9.67 -19.33
CA LYS A 37 -4.50 -10.90 -19.75
C LYS A 37 -3.10 -11.06 -19.16
N SER A 38 -2.33 -9.97 -19.03
CA SER A 38 -0.94 -9.98 -18.56
C SER A 38 -0.86 -10.06 -17.02
N PRO A 39 -0.14 -11.05 -16.45
CA PRO A 39 0.12 -11.12 -15.01
C PRO A 39 0.83 -9.89 -14.47
N GLN A 40 1.73 -9.28 -15.26
CA GLN A 40 2.43 -8.06 -14.86
C GLN A 40 1.46 -6.88 -14.72
N ASN A 41 0.56 -6.69 -15.67
CA ASN A 41 -0.43 -5.61 -15.58
C ASN A 41 -1.39 -5.83 -14.41
N ARG A 42 -1.86 -7.07 -14.20
CA ARG A 42 -2.65 -7.41 -13.01
C ARG A 42 -1.91 -7.07 -11.73
N LEU A 43 -0.63 -7.47 -11.64
CA LEU A 43 0.20 -7.18 -10.48
C LEU A 43 0.35 -5.68 -10.21
N ILE A 44 0.51 -4.86 -11.25
CA ILE A 44 0.59 -3.40 -11.09
C ILE A 44 -0.67 -2.83 -10.44
N ILE A 45 -1.85 -3.29 -10.87
CA ILE A 45 -3.12 -2.84 -10.29
C ILE A 45 -3.24 -3.33 -8.84
N LEU A 46 -3.00 -4.63 -8.59
CA LEU A 46 -3.05 -5.19 -7.24
C LEU A 46 -2.11 -4.47 -6.28
N TRP A 47 -0.90 -4.13 -6.73
CA TRP A 47 0.05 -3.38 -5.94
C TRP A 47 -0.42 -1.95 -5.66
N ALA A 48 -0.96 -1.25 -6.66
CA ALA A 48 -1.49 0.10 -6.48
C ALA A 48 -2.65 0.14 -5.47
N ILE A 49 -3.55 -0.85 -5.52
CA ILE A 49 -4.63 -1.01 -4.55
C ILE A 49 -4.06 -1.28 -3.15
N THR A 50 -3.07 -2.18 -3.05
CA THR A 50 -2.41 -2.51 -1.78
C THR A 50 -1.78 -1.26 -1.15
N GLU A 51 -1.09 -0.44 -1.94
CA GLU A 51 -0.53 0.83 -1.46
C GLU A 51 -1.66 1.78 -1.02
N ALA A 52 -2.73 1.93 -1.79
CA ALA A 52 -3.82 2.85 -1.48
C ALA A 52 -4.55 2.51 -0.16
N ILE A 53 -4.62 1.24 0.21
CA ILE A 53 -5.35 0.77 1.40
C ILE A 53 -4.45 0.70 2.62
N PHE A 54 -3.22 0.18 2.46
CA PHE A 54 -2.39 -0.21 3.59
C PHE A 54 -1.17 0.68 3.83
N ASN A 55 -0.88 1.63 2.92
CA ASN A 55 0.20 2.59 3.15
C ASN A 55 -0.35 3.81 3.89
N ASP A 56 0.05 3.94 5.15
CA ASP A 56 -0.26 5.09 5.99
C ASP A 56 0.71 6.26 5.72
N GLU A 57 0.59 7.33 6.51
CA GLU A 57 1.55 8.42 6.51
C GLU A 57 2.82 7.99 7.26
N PRO A 58 4.03 8.22 6.71
CA PRO A 58 5.25 7.81 7.39
C PRO A 58 5.49 8.62 8.66
N GLU A 59 5.80 7.92 9.74
CA GLU A 59 6.35 8.55 10.94
C GLU A 59 7.81 9.00 10.67
N PRO A 60 8.20 10.24 11.02
CA PRO A 60 9.58 10.68 10.90
C PRO A 60 10.54 9.82 11.74
N LEU A 61 11.73 9.56 11.22
CA LEU A 61 12.80 8.89 11.97
C LEU A 61 13.33 9.76 13.12
N LEU A 62 13.37 11.08 12.91
CA LEU A 62 13.92 12.04 13.85
C LEU A 62 12.79 12.86 14.48
N SER A 63 12.93 13.13 15.77
CA SER A 63 12.09 14.10 16.48
C SER A 63 12.36 15.53 16.00
N LYS A 64 11.44 16.45 16.29
CA LYS A 64 11.61 17.87 15.93
C LYS A 64 12.88 18.47 16.56
N ASP A 65 13.15 18.15 17.82
CA ASP A 65 14.31 18.65 18.56
C ASP A 65 15.63 18.14 17.97
N GLU A 66 15.67 16.88 17.51
CA GLU A 66 16.83 16.32 16.81
C GLU A 66 17.06 17.01 15.46
N VAL A 67 15.98 17.27 14.70
CA VAL A 67 16.05 17.99 13.43
C VAL A 67 16.58 19.41 13.65
N GLU A 68 16.07 20.13 14.64
CA GLU A 68 16.54 21.48 14.98
C GLU A 68 18.01 21.48 15.40
N SER A 69 18.41 20.53 16.25
CA SER A 69 19.80 20.38 16.68
C SER A 69 20.76 20.13 15.51
N ILE A 70 20.38 19.28 14.56
CA ILE A 70 21.18 19.00 13.35
C ILE A 70 21.29 20.26 12.49
N LEU A 71 20.19 21.00 12.30
CA LEU A 71 20.18 22.21 11.48
C LEU A 71 20.99 23.34 12.10
N ASP A 72 20.93 23.49 13.42
CA ASP A 72 21.72 24.48 14.16
C ASP A 72 23.21 24.18 14.10
N PHE A 73 23.58 22.90 14.18
CA PHE A 73 24.96 22.49 13.96
C PHE A 73 25.40 22.75 12.52
N ALA A 74 24.59 22.35 11.53
CA ALA A 74 24.91 22.54 10.12
C ALA A 74 25.04 24.02 9.73
N ALA A 75 24.24 24.90 10.32
CA ALA A 75 24.32 26.35 10.10
C ALA A 75 25.62 27.00 10.60
N LYS A 76 26.28 26.37 11.58
CA LYS A 76 27.57 26.82 12.12
C LYS A 76 28.76 26.38 11.27
N LEU A 77 28.58 25.40 10.38
CA LEU A 77 29.66 24.93 9.50
C LEU A 77 29.97 25.98 8.42
N PRO A 78 31.21 26.48 8.31
CA PRO A 78 31.58 27.51 7.34
C PRO A 78 31.26 27.13 5.89
N THR A 79 31.31 25.84 5.57
CA THR A 79 31.05 25.29 4.23
C THR A 79 29.56 25.23 3.86
N LEU A 80 28.66 25.29 4.85
CA LEU A 80 27.21 25.18 4.64
C LEU A 80 26.46 26.46 4.96
N ARG A 81 27.05 27.36 5.74
CA ARG A 81 26.44 28.63 6.15
C ARG A 81 26.00 29.46 4.94
N GLY A 82 24.71 29.81 4.89
CA GLY A 82 24.12 30.59 3.79
C GLY A 82 24.08 29.86 2.44
N SER A 83 24.40 28.57 2.40
CA SER A 83 24.44 27.79 1.17
C SER A 83 23.07 27.20 0.84
N LYS A 84 22.82 26.97 -0.45
CA LYS A 84 21.66 26.19 -0.94
C LYS A 84 21.59 24.79 -0.32
N ARG A 85 22.74 24.18 -0.01
CA ARG A 85 22.83 22.83 0.58
C ARG A 85 22.20 22.78 1.98
N LEU A 86 22.29 23.85 2.76
CA LEU A 86 21.65 23.94 4.07
C LEU A 86 20.12 23.96 3.96
N GLU A 87 19.59 24.69 2.97
CA GLU A 87 18.15 24.68 2.68
C GLU A 87 17.67 23.33 2.14
N GLU A 88 18.46 22.68 1.29
CA GLU A 88 18.18 21.31 0.81
C GLU A 88 18.16 20.31 1.98
N LEU A 89 19.09 20.43 2.93
CA LEU A 89 19.10 19.63 4.15
C LEU A 89 17.85 19.88 5.01
N ARG A 90 17.48 21.15 5.25
CA ARG A 90 16.26 21.52 5.99
C ARG A 90 15.02 20.87 5.38
N ARG A 91 14.87 20.97 4.06
CA ARG A 91 13.75 20.34 3.34
C ARG A 91 13.79 18.82 3.44
N ALA A 92 14.97 18.20 3.36
CA ALA A 92 15.12 16.76 3.45
C ALA A 92 14.75 16.21 4.84
N LEU A 93 15.20 16.88 5.90
CA LEU A 93 14.93 16.46 7.28
C LEU A 93 13.47 16.71 7.70
N SER A 94 12.82 17.71 7.11
CA SER A 94 11.41 18.04 7.40
C SER A 94 10.41 17.16 6.64
N ASP A 95 10.86 16.41 5.63
CA ASP A 95 9.99 15.55 4.82
C ASP A 95 9.94 14.13 5.41
N PRO A 96 8.82 13.70 6.00
CA PRO A 96 8.70 12.37 6.60
C PRO A 96 8.84 11.24 5.58
N ASN A 97 8.64 11.49 4.29
CA ASN A 97 8.82 10.49 3.25
C ASN A 97 10.29 10.22 2.90
N ARG A 98 11.19 11.15 3.23
CA ARG A 98 12.63 11.02 2.93
C ARG A 98 13.39 10.23 3.97
N LEU A 99 13.02 10.40 5.24
CA LEU A 99 13.64 9.72 6.37
C LEU A 99 12.56 9.15 7.31
N PRO A 100 11.78 8.15 6.85
CA PRO A 100 10.77 7.53 7.69
C PRO A 100 11.42 6.58 8.71
N SER A 101 10.80 6.44 9.88
CA SER A 101 11.21 5.47 10.92
C SER A 101 11.11 4.02 10.43
N LYS A 102 10.16 3.74 9.53
CA LYS A 102 9.92 2.44 8.90
C LYS A 102 9.84 2.57 7.39
N SER A 103 10.37 1.57 6.68
CA SER A 103 10.22 1.49 5.22
C SER A 103 8.75 1.38 4.82
N ARG A 104 8.41 1.84 3.62
CA ARG A 104 7.05 1.69 3.05
C ARG A 104 6.55 0.24 3.12
N ASN A 105 7.41 -0.71 2.73
CA ASN A 105 7.04 -2.13 2.73
C ASN A 105 6.77 -2.65 4.14
N ARG A 106 7.51 -2.15 5.15
CA ARG A 106 7.28 -2.50 6.56
C ARG A 106 5.93 -1.99 7.05
N ARG A 107 5.62 -0.73 6.76
CA ARG A 107 4.32 -0.12 7.14
C ARG A 107 3.14 -0.84 6.52
N ILE A 108 3.19 -1.09 5.19
CA ILE A 108 2.19 -1.88 4.47
C ILE A 108 2.03 -3.26 5.12
N SER A 109 3.13 -3.97 5.39
CA SER A 109 3.04 -5.32 5.97
C SER A 109 2.43 -5.36 7.36
N GLU A 110 2.76 -4.39 8.21
CA GLU A 110 2.21 -4.30 9.58
C GLU A 110 0.71 -3.99 9.53
N ASN A 111 0.28 -3.09 8.64
CA ASN A 111 -1.14 -2.76 8.46
C ASN A 111 -1.94 -3.94 7.91
N VAL A 112 -1.40 -4.65 6.91
CA VAL A 112 -2.00 -5.89 6.39
C VAL A 112 -2.10 -6.96 7.48
N ALA A 113 -1.02 -7.20 8.23
CA ALA A 113 -0.97 -8.21 9.27
C ALA A 113 -2.00 -7.93 10.39
N LYS A 114 -2.09 -6.66 10.81
CA LYS A 114 -3.09 -6.19 11.78
C LYS A 114 -4.52 -6.36 11.26
N GLU A 115 -4.80 -5.96 10.02
CA GLU A 115 -6.14 -6.02 9.47
C GLU A 115 -6.61 -7.46 9.19
N LEU A 116 -5.71 -8.36 8.81
CA LEU A 116 -6.08 -9.72 8.41
C LEU A 116 -5.73 -10.80 9.44
N ASN A 117 -5.22 -10.39 10.61
CA ASN A 117 -4.73 -11.25 11.67
C ASN A 117 -3.73 -12.29 11.14
N LEU A 118 -2.66 -11.81 10.50
CA LEU A 118 -1.60 -12.60 9.90
C LEU A 118 -0.27 -12.34 10.59
N ASP A 119 0.72 -13.20 10.37
CA ASP A 119 2.08 -12.97 10.85
C ASP A 119 2.75 -11.82 10.08
N ALA A 120 3.29 -10.84 10.81
CA ALA A 120 3.85 -9.63 10.21
C ALA A 120 5.13 -9.89 9.41
N GLU A 121 5.97 -10.83 9.83
CA GLU A 121 7.24 -11.12 9.14
C GLU A 121 7.01 -11.92 7.85
N ASP A 122 6.07 -12.86 7.86
CA ASP A 122 5.64 -13.56 6.65
C ASP A 122 5.04 -12.62 5.62
N VAL A 123 4.16 -11.71 6.05
CA VAL A 123 3.60 -10.69 5.17
C VAL A 123 4.71 -9.78 4.65
N TYR A 124 5.63 -9.33 5.50
CA TYR A 124 6.74 -8.47 5.10
C TYR A 124 7.62 -9.12 4.01
N ARG A 125 7.99 -10.39 4.17
CA ARG A 125 8.77 -11.13 3.18
C ARG A 125 8.07 -11.18 1.82
N ASN A 126 6.76 -11.42 1.81
CA ASN A 126 5.99 -11.46 0.56
C ASN A 126 5.81 -10.07 -0.06
N ILE A 127 5.52 -9.04 0.74
CA ILE A 127 5.41 -7.65 0.28
C ILE A 127 6.74 -7.16 -0.30
N GLN A 128 7.87 -7.48 0.33
CA GLN A 128 9.20 -7.11 -0.17
C GLN A 128 9.50 -7.77 -1.52
N LYS A 129 9.20 -9.07 -1.68
CA LYS A 129 9.33 -9.78 -2.96
C LYS A 129 8.45 -9.14 -4.02
N THR A 130 7.17 -8.93 -3.73
CA THR A 130 6.22 -8.32 -4.67
C THR A 130 6.65 -6.91 -5.09
N SER A 131 7.04 -6.05 -4.14
CA SER A 131 7.52 -4.71 -4.44
C SER A 131 8.76 -4.73 -5.35
N SER A 132 9.63 -5.72 -5.21
CA SER A 132 10.81 -5.88 -6.08
C SER A 132 10.40 -6.24 -7.51
N VAL A 133 9.48 -7.20 -7.68
CA VAL A 133 8.95 -7.60 -9.00
C VAL A 133 8.26 -6.42 -9.70
N VAL A 134 7.45 -5.65 -8.96
CA VAL A 134 6.80 -4.43 -9.47
C VAL A 134 7.85 -3.41 -9.94
N ALA A 135 8.92 -3.20 -9.16
CA ALA A 135 9.99 -2.27 -9.52
C ALA A 135 10.74 -2.72 -10.78
N LYS A 136 11.08 -4.01 -10.90
CA LYS A 136 11.67 -4.60 -12.11
C LYS A 136 10.79 -4.34 -13.34
N TYR A 137 9.49 -4.56 -13.21
CA TYR A 137 8.55 -4.33 -14.32
C TYR A 137 8.43 -2.85 -14.69
N ARG A 138 8.16 -1.98 -13.72
CA ARG A 138 7.91 -0.54 -13.96
C ARG A 138 9.11 0.18 -14.57
N HIS A 139 10.33 -0.17 -14.16
CA HIS A 139 11.53 0.57 -14.56
C HIS A 139 12.34 -0.11 -15.65
N ARG A 140 12.21 -1.42 -15.83
CA ARG A 140 13.07 -2.19 -16.75
C ARG A 140 12.32 -3.11 -17.69
N PHE A 141 11.01 -3.31 -17.50
CA PHE A 141 10.22 -4.30 -18.24
C PHE A 141 10.81 -5.73 -18.17
N GLU A 142 11.61 -6.01 -17.13
CA GLU A 142 12.39 -7.25 -16.97
C GLU A 142 11.71 -8.30 -16.08
N ALA A 143 10.54 -8.01 -15.52
CA ALA A 143 9.88 -8.93 -14.60
C ALA A 143 9.44 -10.22 -15.32
N GLU A 144 9.95 -11.35 -14.84
CA GLU A 144 9.55 -12.66 -15.34
C GLU A 144 8.07 -12.91 -15.06
N VAL A 145 7.40 -13.55 -16.02
CA VAL A 145 5.96 -13.85 -15.93
C VAL A 145 5.65 -14.67 -14.67
N GLU A 146 6.50 -15.61 -14.28
CA GLU A 146 6.28 -16.44 -13.09
C GLU A 146 6.51 -15.71 -11.78
N GLU A 147 7.49 -14.79 -11.71
CA GLU A 147 7.64 -13.90 -10.56
C GLU A 147 6.36 -13.07 -10.36
N ALA A 148 5.81 -12.54 -11.46
CA ALA A 148 4.56 -11.77 -11.41
C ALA A 148 3.36 -12.62 -10.99
N ARG A 149 3.23 -13.85 -11.51
CA ARG A 149 2.17 -14.80 -11.12
C ARG A 149 2.28 -15.22 -9.65
N SER A 150 3.49 -15.37 -9.12
CA SER A 150 3.70 -15.70 -7.71
C SER A 150 3.27 -14.54 -6.81
N ALA A 151 3.67 -13.31 -7.15
CA ALA A 151 3.27 -12.11 -6.43
C ALA A 151 1.75 -11.87 -6.50
N GLU A 152 1.12 -12.12 -7.66
CA GLU A 152 -0.33 -12.06 -7.85
C GLU A 152 -1.05 -13.07 -6.94
N ARG A 153 -0.57 -14.33 -6.89
CA ARG A 153 -1.12 -15.39 -6.02
C ARG A 153 -1.06 -15.05 -4.53
N PHE A 154 -0.18 -14.13 -4.14
CA PHE A 154 -0.14 -13.60 -2.78
C PHE A 154 -1.11 -12.43 -2.58
N LEU A 155 -1.03 -11.39 -3.42
CA LEU A 155 -1.78 -10.14 -3.21
C LEU A 155 -3.29 -10.29 -3.42
N ARG A 156 -3.70 -11.06 -4.43
CA ARG A 156 -5.12 -11.15 -4.78
C ARG A 156 -5.96 -11.77 -3.65
N PRO A 157 -5.63 -12.97 -3.12
CA PRO A 157 -6.40 -13.54 -2.01
C PRO A 157 -6.38 -12.66 -0.75
N LEU A 158 -5.29 -11.91 -0.55
CA LEU A 158 -5.15 -10.98 0.57
C LEU A 158 -6.17 -9.82 0.46
N LEU A 159 -6.25 -9.21 -0.73
CA LEU A 159 -7.20 -8.13 -1.01
C LEU A 159 -8.66 -8.62 -1.02
N GLU A 160 -8.91 -9.82 -1.53
CA GLU A 160 -10.22 -10.47 -1.48
C GLU A 160 -10.66 -10.71 -0.03
N LYS A 161 -9.78 -11.26 0.82
CA LYS A 161 -10.05 -11.45 2.26
C LYS A 161 -10.33 -10.13 2.98
N TYR A 162 -9.60 -9.06 2.62
CA TYR A 162 -9.84 -7.73 3.17
C TYR A 162 -11.21 -7.18 2.75
N LEU A 163 -11.57 -7.33 1.47
CA LEU A 163 -12.87 -6.92 0.94
C LEU A 163 -14.01 -7.67 1.65
N GLU A 164 -13.91 -8.99 1.78
CA GLU A 164 -14.88 -9.84 2.47
C GLU A 164 -15.07 -9.40 3.93
N LYS A 165 -13.97 -9.17 4.68
CA LYS A 165 -14.02 -8.67 6.06
C LYS A 165 -14.79 -7.35 6.16
N ARG A 166 -14.67 -6.47 5.18
CA ARG A 166 -15.28 -5.13 5.18
C ARG A 166 -16.73 -5.12 4.71
N LEU A 167 -17.13 -6.11 3.91
CA LEU A 167 -18.52 -6.29 3.46
C LEU A 167 -19.34 -7.23 4.34
N ALA A 168 -18.70 -7.95 5.28
CA ALA A 168 -19.42 -8.77 6.24
C ALA A 168 -20.42 -7.92 7.04
N PRO A 169 -21.67 -8.38 7.22
CA PRO A 169 -22.63 -7.67 8.06
C PRO A 169 -21.99 -7.51 9.45
N SER A 170 -21.93 -6.26 9.93
CA SER A 170 -21.47 -5.98 11.28
C SER A 170 -22.28 -6.87 12.21
N SER A 171 -21.65 -7.88 12.82
CA SER A 171 -22.32 -8.65 13.85
C SER A 171 -22.77 -7.63 14.88
N SER A 172 -24.09 -7.49 15.02
CA SER A 172 -24.73 -6.67 16.03
C SER A 172 -24.01 -6.96 17.34
N LYS A 173 -23.28 -5.98 17.86
CA LYS A 173 -22.83 -6.03 19.25
C LYS A 173 -24.11 -6.06 20.09
N ASN A 174 -24.49 -7.26 20.53
CA ASN A 174 -25.35 -7.45 21.69
C ASN A 174 -24.58 -7.02 22.94
#